data_AF-A0A6H1WXJ7-F1
#
_entry.id   AF-A0A6H1WXJ7-F1
#
_cell.length_a   1.000
_cell.length_b   1.000
_cell.length_c   1.000
_cell.angle_alpha   90.00
_cell.angle_beta   90.00
_cell.angle_gamma   90.00
#
_symmetry.space_group_name_H-M   'P 1'
#
loop_
_entity.id
_entity.type
_entity.pdbx_description
1 polymer ?
#
loop_
_entity_poly.entity_id
_entity_poly.type
_entity_poly.pdbx_seq_one_letter_code
_entity_poly.pdbx_strand_id
1 'polypeptide(L)' 'MEDITISLDEMIDFIYKNCNESLSKNTIKMILNLQEEFLDSKGLIEIEEDEII' A
#
# COMPACT_ATOMS: atom_id res chain seq x y z
N MET A 1 -16.50 8.66 -11.14
CA MET A 1 -15.91 7.35 -10.80
C MET A 1 -16.03 7.26 -9.29
N GLU A 2 -16.49 6.15 -8.72
CA GLU A 2 -16.50 6.04 -7.25
C GLU A 2 -15.04 6.05 -6.77
N ASP A 3 -14.74 6.86 -5.77
CA ASP A 3 -13.43 6.88 -5.14
C ASP A 3 -13.29 5.59 -4.32
N ILE A 4 -12.27 4.80 -4.65
CA ILE A 4 -12.00 3.51 -4.00
C ILE A 4 -10.80 3.70 -3.07
N THR A 5 -11.05 3.68 -1.77
CA THR A 5 -9.98 3.63 -0.76
C THR A 5 -9.58 2.18 -0.51
N ILE A 6 -8.29 1.89 -0.52
CA ILE A 6 -7.75 0.54 -0.29
C ILE A 6 -6.86 0.60 0.95
N SER A 7 -7.05 -0.35 1.87
CA SER A 7 -6.20 -0.46 3.06
C SER A 7 -4.83 -1.09 2.73
N LEU A 8 -3.76 -0.43 3.17
CA LEU A 8 -2.39 -0.95 3.05
C LEU A 8 -2.25 -2.32 3.75
N ASP A 9 -2.92 -2.51 4.89
CA ASP A 9 -2.86 -3.76 5.66
C ASP A 9 -3.52 -4.92 4.90
N GLU A 10 -4.64 -4.66 4.21
CA GLU A 10 -5.30 -5.66 3.36
C GLU A 10 -4.39 -6.07 2.19
N MET A 11 -3.67 -5.12 1.59
CA MET A 11 -2.70 -5.40 0.53
C MET A 11 -1.51 -6.24 1.04
N ILE A 12 -0.98 -5.92 2.22
CA ILE A 12 0.12 -6.66 2.84
C ILE A 12 -0.28 -8.12 3.05
N ASP A 13 -1.44 -8.36 3.65
CA ASP A 13 -1.94 -9.71 3.92
C ASP A 13 -2.23 -10.50 2.64
N PHE A 14 -2.75 -9.84 1.62
CA PHE A 14 -2.98 -10.43 0.31
C PHE A 14 -1.66 -10.89 -0.32
N ILE A 15 -0.64 -10.04 -0.37
CA ILE A 15 0.67 -10.38 -0.96
C ILE A 15 1.37 -11.46 -0.13
N TYR A 16 1.36 -11.36 1.20
CA TYR A 16 2.01 -12.32 2.08
C TYR A 16 1.49 -13.75 1.83
N LYS A 17 0.17 -13.91 1.73
CA LYS A 17 -0.49 -15.20 1.40
C LYS A 17 -0.12 -15.69 0.01
N ASN A 18 -0.17 -14.82 -1.01
CA ASN A 18 0.08 -15.21 -2.40
C ASN A 18 1.56 -15.46 -2.72
N CYS A 19 2.48 -14.91 -1.92
CA CYS A 19 3.91 -15.19 -2.03
C CYS A 19 4.36 -16.42 -1.23
N ASN A 20 3.44 -17.28 -0.76
CA ASN A 20 3.74 -18.44 0.09
C ASN A 20 4.64 -18.09 1.28
N GLU A 21 4.42 -16.92 1.90
CA GLU A 21 5.18 -16.47 3.07
C GLU A 21 6.71 -16.31 2.83
N SER A 22 7.15 -16.31 1.57
CA SER A 22 8.57 -16.17 1.19
C SER A 22 9.11 -14.75 1.39
N LEU A 23 8.22 -13.76 1.48
CA LEU A 23 8.53 -12.36 1.77
C LEU A 23 7.96 -12.00 3.13
N SER A 24 8.77 -11.31 3.95
CA SER A 24 8.27 -10.80 5.23
C SER A 24 7.23 -9.70 5.02
N LYS A 25 6.24 -9.60 5.91
CA LYS A 25 5.26 -8.51 5.88
C LYS A 25 5.92 -7.12 5.92
N ASN A 26 7.05 -6.97 6.63
CA ASN A 26 7.81 -5.73 6.67
C ASN A 26 8.41 -5.37 5.31
N THR A 27 8.94 -6.35 4.59
CA THR A 27 9.46 -6.17 3.22
C THR A 27 8.33 -5.76 2.28
N ILE A 28 7.17 -6.41 2.37
CA ILE A 28 5.99 -6.08 1.56
C ILE A 28 5.54 -4.64 1.86
N LYS A 29 5.41 -4.27 3.14
CA LYS A 29 5.06 -2.91 3.56
C LYS A 29 6.01 -1.86 2.98
N MET A 30 7.33 -2.11 3.06
CA MET A 30 8.32 -1.20 2.49
C MET A 30 8.14 -1.03 0.97
N ILE A 31 7.87 -2.11 0.25
CA ILE A 31 7.63 -2.05 -1.21
C ILE A 31 6.35 -1.26 -1.51
N LEU A 32 5.28 -1.49 -0.77
CA LEU A 32 4.01 -0.78 -0.96
C LEU A 32 4.13 0.71 -0.68
N ASN A 33 4.84 1.11 0.38
CA ASN A 33 5.12 2.52 0.65
C ASN A 33 5.90 3.18 -0.52
N LEU A 34 6.91 2.50 -1.07
CA LEU A 34 7.66 3.02 -2.23
C LEU A 34 6.78 3.11 -3.50
N GLN A 35 5.86 2.17 -3.67
CA GLN A 35 4.89 2.21 -4.77
C GLN A 35 3.93 3.39 -4.60
N GLU A 36 3.43 3.62 -3.38
CA GLU A 36 2.53 4.72 -3.04
C GLU A 36 3.20 6.08 -3.32
N GLU A 37 4.41 6.31 -2.79
CA GLU A 37 5.22 7.49 -3.08
C GLU A 37 5.43 7.69 -4.60
N PHE A 38 5.70 6.61 -5.33
CA PHE A 38 5.88 6.69 -6.78
C PHE A 38 4.59 7.10 -7.49
N LEU A 39 3.44 6.52 -7.14
CA LEU A 39 2.16 6.81 -7.77
C LEU A 39 1.65 8.22 -7.45
N ASP A 40 1.82 8.65 -6.21
CA ASP A 40 1.54 10.03 -5.77
C ASP A 40 2.40 11.04 -6.54
N SER A 41 3.70 10.74 -6.73
CA SER A 41 4.58 11.59 -7.57
C SER A 41 4.14 11.73 -9.04
N LYS A 42 3.22 10.87 -9.51
CA LYS A 42 2.59 10.92 -10.83
C LYS A 42 1.19 11.53 -10.83
N GLY A 43 0.65 11.88 -9.66
CA GLY A 43 -0.73 12.34 -9.48
C GLY A 43 -1.75 11.28 -9.88
N LEU A 44 -1.42 9.98 -9.68
CA LEU A 44 -2.29 8.85 -10.03
C LEU A 44 -3.17 8.40 -8.88
N ILE A 45 -2.78 8.74 -7.65
CA ILE A 45 -3.52 8.47 -6.42
C ILE A 45 -3.50 9.75 -5.58
N GLU A 46 -4.42 9.82 -4.63
CA GLU A 46 -4.37 10.78 -3.52
C GLU A 46 -4.11 9.97 -2.25
N ILE A 47 -3.08 10.36 -1.50
CA ILE A 47 -2.78 9.75 -0.20
C ILE A 47 -3.57 10.54 0.84
N GLU A 48 -4.51 9.89 1.50
CA GLU A 48 -5.09 10.43 2.73
C GLU A 48 -4.02 10.32 3.82
N GLU A 49 -3.27 11.41 4.06
CA GLU A 49 -2.45 11.51 5.26
C GLU A 49 -3.41 11.44 6.46
N ASP A 50 -3.31 10.38 7.27
CA ASP A 50 -3.97 10.33 8.57
C ASP A 50 -3.66 11.65 9.29
N GLU A 51 -4.67 12.52 9.48
CA GLU A 51 -4.52 13.74 10.25
C GLU A 51 -4.02 13.33 11.64
N ILE A 52 -2.73 13.52 11.91
CA ILE A 52 -2.19 13.42 13.26
C ILE A 52 -2.74 14.63 14.02
N ILE A 53 -3.90 14.45 14.65
CA ILE A 53 -4.49 15.40 15.62
C ILE A 53 -3.67 15.36 16.92
#